data_AF-A0A811KM97-F1
#
_entry.id   AF-A0A811KM97-F1
#
_cell.length_a   1.000
_cell.length_b   1.000
_cell.length_c   1.000
_cell.angle_alpha   90.00
_cell.angle_beta   90.00
_cell.angle_gamma   90.00
#
_symmetry.space_group_name_H-M   'P 1'
#
loop_
_entity.id
_entity.type
_entity.pdbx_description
1 polymer ?
#
loop_
_entity_poly.entity_id
_entity_poly.type
_entity_poly.pdbx_seq_one_letter_code
_entity_poly.pdbx_strand_id
1 'polypeptide(L)'
;MEEQRRSNLDDLPLSLINKRLRQEVVPIFRQRSIKFKKSERLRWYEECQIDFDGRYGHAMCYHESQNRIYVFGGVSANRELLDDLYYFCMVRF
;
A
#
# COMPACT_ATOMS: atom_id res chain seq x y z
N MET A 1 -54.07 10.68 -26.97
CA MET A 1 -53.45 11.49 -25.91
C MET A 1 -52.16 10.79 -25.53
N GLU A 2 -51.05 11.40 -25.96
CA GLU A 2 -49.63 11.25 -25.61
C GLU A 2 -48.97 9.86 -25.50
N GLU A 3 -48.25 9.54 -26.57
CA GLU A 3 -47.22 8.51 -26.69
C GLU A 3 -45.99 8.86 -25.82
N GLN A 4 -45.69 8.03 -24.82
CA GLN A 4 -44.51 8.16 -23.96
C GLN A 4 -43.21 7.91 -24.75
N ARG A 5 -42.63 8.97 -25.31
CA ARG A 5 -41.25 8.97 -25.77
C ARG A 5 -40.30 8.84 -24.58
N ARG A 6 -39.80 7.62 -24.34
CA ARG A 6 -38.61 7.41 -23.51
C ARG A 6 -37.42 8.01 -24.24
N SER A 7 -36.97 9.19 -23.80
CA SER A 7 -35.75 9.83 -24.32
C SER A 7 -34.54 8.92 -24.06
N ASN A 8 -33.89 8.43 -25.12
CA ASN A 8 -32.64 7.70 -25.03
C ASN A 8 -31.54 8.62 -24.48
N LEU A 9 -30.60 8.06 -23.71
CA LEU A 9 -29.54 8.83 -23.06
C LEU A 9 -28.68 9.63 -24.05
N ASP A 10 -28.65 9.22 -25.32
CA ASP A 10 -27.83 9.80 -26.39
C ASP A 10 -28.37 11.14 -26.91
N ASP A 11 -29.64 11.46 -26.67
CA ASP A 11 -30.29 12.72 -27.12
C ASP A 11 -30.14 13.87 -26.11
N LEU A 12 -29.50 13.61 -24.95
CA LEU A 12 -29.31 14.62 -23.92
C LEU A 12 -28.03 15.42 -24.21
N PRO A 13 -28.07 16.77 -24.10
CA PRO A 13 -26.87 17.57 -24.26
C PRO A 13 -25.79 17.13 -23.26
N LEU A 14 -24.53 17.11 -23.71
CA LEU A 14 -23.37 16.64 -22.92
C LEU A 14 -23.28 17.30 -21.53
N SER A 15 -23.78 18.53 -21.37
CA SER A 15 -23.85 19.23 -20.09
C SER A 15 -24.75 18.52 -19.07
N LEU A 16 -25.85 17.93 -19.53
CA LEU A 16 -26.82 17.22 -18.70
C LEU A 16 -26.38 15.78 -18.41
N ILE A 17 -25.71 15.13 -19.36
CA ILE A 17 -25.02 13.84 -19.17
C ILE A 17 -23.91 13.99 -18.11
N ASN A 18 -23.06 15.01 -18.24
CA ASN A 18 -22.00 15.30 -17.26
C ASN A 18 -22.55 15.66 -15.88
N LYS A 19 -23.71 16.33 -15.81
CA LYS A 19 -24.39 16.63 -14.55
C LYS A 19 -24.93 15.37 -13.87
N ARG A 20 -25.49 14.41 -14.63
CA ARG A 20 -25.95 13.11 -14.12
C ARG A 20 -24.79 12.22 -13.66
N LEU A 21 -23.73 12.09 -14.45
CA LEU A 21 -22.54 11.32 -14.07
C LEU A 21 -21.88 11.87 -12.79
N ARG A 22 -21.86 13.20 -12.60
CA ARG A 22 -21.39 13.80 -11.34
C ARG A 22 -22.32 13.56 -10.15
N GLN A 23 -23.59 13.25 -10.36
CA GLN A 23 -24.52 12.94 -9.26
C GLN A 23 -24.51 11.45 -8.90
N GLU A 24 -24.34 10.58 -9.89
CA GLU A 24 -24.38 9.11 -9.70
C GLU A 24 -23.01 8.50 -9.37
N VAL A 25 -21.90 9.06 -9.87
CA VAL A 25 -20.54 8.49 -9.68
C VAL A 25 -19.85 9.04 -8.42
N VAL A 26 -20.32 10.16 -7.87
CA VAL A 26 -19.70 10.83 -6.72
C VAL A 26 -20.10 10.30 -5.32
N PRO A 27 -21.14 9.44 -5.10
CA PRO A 27 -21.33 8.88 -3.76
C PRO A 27 -20.28 7.82 -3.39
N ILE A 28 -19.62 7.20 -4.37
CA ILE A 28 -18.72 6.05 -4.12
C ILE A 28 -17.39 6.49 -3.49
N PHE A 29 -16.93 7.71 -3.74
CA PHE A 29 -15.63 8.21 -3.27
C PHE A 29 -15.69 9.11 -2.03
N ARG A 30 -16.80 9.11 -1.29
CA ARG A 30 -16.90 9.78 0.01
C ARG A 30 -16.79 8.81 1.18
N GLN A 31 -16.09 7.69 1.01
CA GLN A 31 -15.47 7.04 2.16
C GLN A 31 -14.39 7.99 2.68
N ARG A 32 -14.79 8.82 3.66
CA ARG A 32 -13.85 9.49 4.56
C ARG A 32 -12.80 8.45 4.90
N SER A 33 -11.55 8.71 4.52
CA SER A 33 -10.42 7.96 5.04
C SER A 33 -10.65 7.84 6.53
N ILE A 34 -10.89 6.61 7.00
CA ILE A 34 -11.06 6.35 8.42
C ILE A 34 -9.77 6.89 9.02
N LYS A 35 -9.86 7.95 9.83
CA LYS A 35 -8.69 8.50 10.50
C LYS A 35 -8.05 7.33 11.22
N PHE A 36 -6.84 6.97 10.79
CA PHE A 36 -6.13 5.83 11.33
C PHE A 36 -5.95 6.06 12.84
N LYS A 37 -6.75 5.35 13.66
CA LYS A 37 -6.55 5.37 15.11
C LYS A 37 -5.40 4.41 15.39
N LYS A 38 -4.27 4.95 15.84
CA LYS A 38 -3.13 4.15 16.32
C LYS A 38 -3.68 3.10 17.31
N SER A 39 -3.39 1.83 17.04
CA SER A 39 -3.83 0.76 17.94
C SER A 39 -3.11 0.89 19.28
N GLU A 40 -3.87 0.78 20.38
CA GLU A 40 -3.33 0.73 21.74
C GLU A 40 -2.62 -0.61 22.03
N ARG A 41 -2.87 -1.63 21.18
CA ARG A 41 -2.34 -2.99 21.32
C ARG A 41 -1.15 -3.29 20.41
N LEU A 42 -1.03 -2.60 19.28
CA LEU A 42 0.08 -2.82 18.36
C LEU A 42 1.25 -1.93 18.76
N ARG A 43 2.36 -2.56 19.08
CA ARG A 43 3.61 -1.89 19.42
C ARG A 43 4.67 -2.39 18.45
N TRP A 44 5.45 -1.45 17.94
CA TRP A 44 6.71 -1.77 17.29
C TRP A 44 7.74 -1.99 18.39
N TYR A 45 8.48 -3.09 18.29
CA TYR A 45 9.68 -3.35 19.07
C TYR A 45 10.88 -3.21 18.13
N GLU A 46 11.92 -2.57 18.62
CA GLU A 46 13.16 -2.36 17.89
C GLU A 46 14.25 -3.16 18.59
N GLU A 47 14.92 -4.03 17.83
CA GLU A 47 16.09 -4.76 18.32
C GLU A 47 17.32 -3.93 17.94
N CYS A 48 17.89 -3.24 18.93
CA CYS A 48 18.79 -2.08 18.71
C CYS A 48 20.29 -2.45 18.63
N GLN A 49 20.64 -3.73 18.63
CA GLN A 49 22.06 -4.14 18.67
C GLN A 49 22.36 -5.24 17.67
N ILE A 50 22.43 -4.86 16.39
CA ILE A 50 23.01 -5.72 15.37
C ILE A 50 24.05 -4.92 14.60
N ASP A 51 25.26 -5.48 14.52
CA ASP A 51 26.33 -5.00 13.64
C ASP A 51 25.90 -5.27 12.18
N PHE A 52 25.04 -4.38 11.69
CA PHE A 52 24.38 -4.49 10.41
C PHE A 52 24.25 -3.10 9.80
N ASP A 53 25.01 -2.88 8.74
CA ASP A 53 25.02 -1.60 8.05
C ASP A 53 23.67 -1.30 7.41
N GLY A 54 23.18 -0.09 7.68
CA GLY A 54 21.95 0.43 7.13
C GLY A 54 21.99 0.43 5.61
N ARG A 55 20.95 -0.18 5.00
CA ARG A 55 20.86 -0.39 3.55
C ARG A 55 19.43 -0.27 3.04
N TYR A 56 19.26 0.25 1.83
CA TYR A 56 17.97 0.38 1.15
C TYR A 56 17.95 -0.36 -0.19
N GLY A 57 16.74 -0.66 -0.70
CA GLY A 57 16.56 -1.38 -1.97
C GLY A 57 17.08 -2.83 -1.97
N HIS A 58 17.31 -3.41 -0.79
CA HIS A 58 17.76 -4.80 -0.63
C HIS A 58 16.63 -5.80 -0.86
N ALA A 59 16.98 -7.06 -1.14
CA ALA A 59 16.04 -8.17 -1.15
C ALA A 59 16.00 -8.84 0.23
N MET A 60 14.81 -9.25 0.69
CA MET A 60 14.64 -9.93 1.96
C MET A 60 13.65 -11.09 1.84
N CYS A 61 13.95 -12.23 2.46
CA CYS A 61 13.02 -13.36 2.59
C CYS A 61 13.09 -14.00 3.98
N TYR A 62 11.97 -14.57 4.42
CA TYR A 62 11.92 -15.41 5.62
C TYR A 62 12.01 -16.88 5.22
N HIS A 63 12.91 -17.61 5.86
CA HIS A 63 13.11 -19.04 5.68
C HIS A 63 12.63 -19.81 6.92
N GLU A 64 11.44 -20.42 6.79
CA GLU A 64 10.73 -21.05 7.90
C GLU A 64 11.49 -22.21 8.54
N SER A 65 12.06 -23.11 7.72
CA SER A 65 12.72 -24.33 8.24
C SER A 65 13.89 -24.04 9.17
N GLN A 66 14.55 -22.89 8.99
CA GLN A 66 15.67 -22.44 9.81
C GLN A 66 15.29 -21.30 10.77
N ASN A 67 14.05 -20.80 10.69
CA ASN A 67 13.55 -19.67 11.44
C ASN A 67 14.48 -18.44 11.33
N ARG A 68 14.84 -18.09 10.09
CA ARG A 68 15.79 -17.02 9.76
C ARG A 68 15.22 -16.05 8.74
N ILE A 69 15.60 -14.79 8.87
CA ILE A 69 15.41 -13.79 7.83
C ILE A 69 16.74 -13.65 7.10
N TYR A 70 16.70 -13.70 5.77
CA TYR A 70 17.85 -13.45 4.90
C TYR A 70 17.71 -12.08 4.24
N VAL A 71 18.80 -11.32 4.19
CA VAL A 71 18.90 -10.03 3.50
C VAL A 71 20.08 -10.06 2.54
N PHE A 72 19.83 -9.77 1.27
CA PHE A 72 20.84 -9.76 0.22
C PHE A 72 20.99 -8.38 -0.42
N GLY A 73 22.24 -7.92 -0.47
CA GLY A 73 22.68 -6.72 -1.16
C GLY A 73 21.96 -5.44 -0.75
N GLY A 74 21.75 -4.56 -1.74
CA GLY A 74 21.13 -3.25 -1.56
C GLY A 74 22.14 -2.12 -1.76
N VAL A 75 21.83 -0.96 -1.20
CA VAL A 75 22.66 0.25 -1.32
C VAL A 75 22.89 0.85 0.07
N SER A 76 24.15 1.14 0.39
CA SER A 76 24.53 1.77 1.66
C SER A 76 24.13 3.26 1.70
N ALA A 77 24.19 3.87 2.88
CA ALA A 77 23.99 5.32 3.04
C ALA A 77 24.96 6.16 2.17
N ASN A 78 26.16 5.63 1.88
CA ASN A 78 27.17 6.26 1.03
C ASN A 78 26.98 5.97 -0.47
N ARG A 79 25.84 5.36 -0.85
CA ARG A 79 25.50 4.95 -2.23
C ARG A 79 26.37 3.84 -2.80
N GLU A 80 27.04 3.08 -1.95
CA GLU A 80 27.80 1.90 -2.39
C GLU A 80 26.83 0.75 -2.65
N LEU A 81 27.03 0.03 -3.75
CA LEU A 81 26.29 -1.19 -4.03
C LEU A 81 26.84 -2.30 -3.14
N LEU A 82 25.93 -3.00 -2.46
CA LEU A 82 26.25 -4.14 -1.59
C LEU A 82 25.84 -5.44 -2.28
N ASP A 83 26.68 -6.47 -2.17
CA ASP A 83 26.48 -7.82 -2.73
C ASP A 83 26.65 -8.93 -1.67
N ASP A 84 26.55 -8.55 -0.41
CA ASP A 84 26.66 -9.37 0.79
C ASP A 84 25.33 -10.07 1.15
N LEU A 85 25.43 -11.16 1.91
CA LEU A 85 24.28 -11.91 2.44
C LEU A 85 24.35 -11.97 3.96
N TYR A 86 23.34 -11.43 4.62
CA TYR A 86 23.15 -11.52 6.07
C TYR A 86 21.98 -12.43 6.40
N TYR A 87 22.04 -13.04 7.59
CA TYR A 87 20.88 -13.70 8.18
C TYR A 87 20.67 -13.25 9.63
N PHE A 88 19.40 -13.25 10.06
CA PHE A 88 19.00 -12.98 11.43
C PHE A 88 18.20 -14.16 11.96
N CYS A 89 18.60 -14.70 13.11
CA CYS A 89 17.84 -15.74 13.81
C CYS A 89 16.64 -15.09 14.51
N MET A 90 15.43 -15.55 14.22
CA MET A 90 14.25 -15.09 14.93
C MET A 90 14.20 -15.79 16.28
N VAL A 91 14.42 -15.06 17.38
CA VAL A 91 14.14 -15.56 18.72
C VAL A 91 12.65 -15.36 18.98
N ARG A 92 11.94 -16.39 19.42
CA ARG A 92 10.53 -16.22 19.83
C ARG A 92 10.49 -15.36 21.08
N PHE A 93 9.70 -14.29 21.04
CA PHE A 93 9.34 -13.47 22.19
C PHE A 93 8.19 -14.11 22.98
#